data_AF-A0A2S9EU62-F1
#
_entry.id   AF-A0A2S9EU62-F1
#
_cell.length_a   1.000
_cell.length_b   1.000
_cell.length_c   1.000
_cell.angle_alpha   90.00
_cell.angle_beta   90.00
_cell.angle_gamma   90.00
#
_symmetry.space_group_name_H-M   'P 1'
#
loop_
_entity.id
_entity.type
_entity.pdbx_description
1 polymer ?
#
loop_
_entity_poly.entity_id
_entity_poly.type
_entity_poly.pdbx_seq_one_letter_code
_entity_poly.pdbx_strand_id
1 'polypeptide(L)'
;MSLSFEKERFEFRLASDPESSPELLSELARSESELIRCAVASNISTKDEDISMLSMDESESVKASLELRRLNLKMAYPAIPSVSKKNH
;
A
#
# COMPACT_ATOMS: atom_id res chain seq x y z
N MET A 1 -2.41 4.90 26.56
CA MET A 1 -2.29 4.17 25.28
C MET A 1 -0.97 3.39 25.32
N SER A 2 -0.96 2.11 24.96
CA SER A 2 0.26 1.27 24.98
C SER A 2 1.22 1.69 23.86
N LEU A 3 2.53 1.63 24.09
CA LEU A 3 3.55 1.86 23.05
C LEU A 3 3.36 0.96 21.82
N SER A 4 2.84 -0.26 22.02
CA SER A 4 2.55 -1.19 20.92
C SER A 4 1.51 -0.65 19.95
N PHE A 5 0.49 0.04 20.46
CA PHE A 5 -0.58 0.62 19.66
C PHE A 5 -0.12 1.83 18.85
N GLU A 6 0.78 2.64 19.40
CA GLU A 6 1.35 3.79 18.70
C GLU A 6 2.30 3.36 17.58
N LYS A 7 3.09 2.30 17.82
CA LYS A 7 3.96 1.71 16.80
C LYS A 7 3.14 1.21 15.61
N GLU A 8 2.12 0.39 15.87
CA GLU A 8 1.29 -0.19 14.81
C GLU A 8 0.56 0.91 13.99
N ARG A 9 0.09 1.97 14.64
CA ARG A 9 -0.49 3.14 13.96
C ARG A 9 0.51 3.88 13.08
N PHE A 10 1.75 4.02 13.54
CA PHE A 10 2.79 4.67 12.77
C PHE A 10 3.17 3.83 11.54
N GLU A 11 3.37 2.52 11.72
CA GLU A 11 3.64 1.59 10.63
C GLU A 11 2.49 1.52 9.62
N PHE A 12 1.23 1.52 10.08
CA PHE A 12 0.06 1.60 9.21
C PHE A 12 0.05 2.87 8.35
N ARG A 13 0.39 4.03 8.94
CA ARG A 13 0.49 5.29 8.18
C ARG A 13 1.56 5.21 7.09
N LEU A 14 2.73 4.67 7.42
CA LEU A 14 3.80 4.47 6.46
C LEU A 14 3.38 3.50 5.34
N ALA A 15 2.79 2.36 5.70
CA ALA A 15 2.31 1.37 4.74
C ALA A 15 1.25 1.94 3.78
N SER A 16 0.46 2.92 4.22
CA SER A 16 -0.61 3.55 3.42
C SER A 16 -0.14 4.76 2.61
N ASP A 17 1.07 5.28 2.86
CA ASP A 17 1.59 6.47 2.20
C ASP A 17 2.17 6.11 0.82
N PRO A 18 1.65 6.65 -0.30
CA PRO A 18 2.18 6.38 -1.63
C PRO A 18 3.64 6.82 -1.81
N GLU A 19 4.13 7.77 -1.00
CA GLU A 19 5.52 8.24 -1.05
C GLU A 19 6.48 7.38 -0.21
N SER A 20 5.98 6.35 0.48
CA SER A 20 6.83 5.44 1.25
C SER A 20 7.83 4.71 0.36
N SER A 21 9.04 4.53 0.89
CA SER A 21 10.08 3.85 0.15
C SER A 21 9.72 2.39 -0.07
N PRO A 22 10.03 1.82 -1.25
CA PRO A 22 9.77 0.42 -1.53
C PRO A 22 10.46 -0.53 -0.56
N GLU A 23 11.64 -0.17 -0.05
CA GLU A 23 12.38 -0.96 0.94
C GLU A 23 11.61 -1.04 2.26
N LEU A 24 11.07 0.08 2.74
CA LEU A 24 10.25 0.13 3.94
C LEU A 24 8.95 -0.66 3.77
N LEU A 25 8.29 -0.53 2.61
CA LEU A 25 7.10 -1.31 2.30
C LEU A 25 7.39 -2.82 2.29
N SER A 26 8.58 -3.23 1.82
CA SER A 26 9.01 -4.63 1.84
C SER A 26 9.18 -5.18 3.27
N GLU A 27 9.69 -4.36 4.20
CA GLU A 27 9.74 -4.72 5.62
C GLU A 27 8.33 -4.85 6.21
N LEU A 28 7.46 -3.88 5.93
CA LEU A 28 6.08 -3.85 6.43
C LEU A 28 5.19 -4.95 5.83
N ALA A 29 5.50 -5.44 4.63
CA ALA A 29 4.81 -6.58 4.00
C ALA A 29 4.90 -7.87 4.83
N ARG A 30 5.91 -7.96 5.71
CA ARG A 30 6.17 -9.10 6.60
C ARG A 30 5.68 -8.85 8.03
N SER A 31 4.92 -7.77 8.25
CA SER A 31 4.37 -7.45 9.57
C SER A 31 3.41 -8.54 10.05
N GLU A 32 3.46 -8.84 11.34
CA GLU A 32 2.49 -9.74 11.99
C GLU A 32 1.07 -9.18 11.94
N SER A 33 0.93 -7.85 11.87
CA SER A 33 -0.37 -7.19 11.77
C SER A 33 -0.95 -7.32 10.37
N GLU A 34 -2.09 -8.01 10.26
CA GLU A 34 -2.88 -8.09 9.04
C GLU A 34 -3.22 -6.69 8.49
N LEU A 35 -3.50 -5.71 9.37
CA LEU A 35 -3.85 -4.35 8.95
C LEU A 35 -2.70 -3.66 8.22
N ILE A 36 -1.46 -3.86 8.70
CA ILE A 36 -0.26 -3.32 8.05
C ILE A 36 -0.05 -4.01 6.71
N ARG A 37 -0.16 -5.35 6.65
CA ARG A 37 -0.02 -6.09 5.37
C ARG A 37 -1.07 -5.69 4.35
N CYS A 38 -2.32 -5.47 4.77
CA CYS A 38 -3.39 -4.93 3.90
C CYS A 38 -3.05 -3.54 3.36
N ALA A 39 -2.52 -2.65 4.21
CA ALA A 39 -2.11 -1.31 3.79
C ALA A 39 -1.00 -1.39 2.73
N VAL A 40 0.03 -2.23 2.94
CA VAL A 40 1.09 -2.45 1.95
C VAL A 40 0.53 -3.04 0.64
N ALA A 41 -0.36 -4.02 0.72
CA ALA A 41 -1.03 -4.61 -0.44
C ALA A 41 -1.83 -3.57 -1.26
N SER A 42 -2.42 -2.59 -0.59
CA SER A 42 -3.17 -1.51 -1.23
C SER A 42 -2.28 -0.40 -1.80
N ASN A 43 -1.01 -0.32 -1.40
CA ASN A 43 -0.09 0.74 -1.78
C ASN A 43 0.47 0.55 -3.20
N ILE A 44 0.51 1.63 -3.97
CA ILE A 44 1.00 1.63 -5.35
C ILE A 44 2.51 1.46 -5.46
N SER A 45 3.25 1.90 -4.44
CA SER A 45 4.72 1.89 -4.40
C SER A 45 5.29 0.54 -3.98
N THR A 46 4.43 -0.44 -3.66
CA THR A 46 4.82 -1.81 -3.34
C THR A 46 5.37 -2.53 -4.56
N LYS A 47 6.54 -3.15 -4.40
CA LYS A 47 7.25 -3.88 -5.48
C LYS A 47 6.52 -5.16 -5.89
N ASP A 48 6.73 -5.57 -7.15
CA ASP A 48 6.13 -6.79 -7.71
C ASP A 48 6.51 -8.07 -6.95
N GLU A 49 7.72 -8.11 -6.40
CA GLU A 49 8.20 -9.23 -5.55
C GLU A 49 7.34 -9.34 -4.27
N ASP A 50 7.09 -8.22 -3.60
CA ASP A 50 6.26 -8.18 -2.39
C ASP A 50 4.79 -8.41 -2.70
N ILE A 51 4.30 -7.93 -3.84
CA ILE A 51 2.96 -8.22 -4.34
C ILE A 51 2.78 -9.73 -4.57
N SER A 52 3.78 -10.38 -5.17
CA SER A 52 3.75 -11.83 -5.41
C SER A 52 3.70 -12.60 -4.09
N MET A 53 4.49 -12.17 -3.09
CA MET A 53 4.44 -12.73 -1.74
C MET A 53 3.07 -12.53 -1.08
N LEU A 54 2.55 -11.31 -1.08
CA LEU A 54 1.25 -10.95 -0.48
C LEU A 54 0.06 -11.61 -1.20
N SER A 55 0.21 -12.01 -2.47
CA SER A 55 -0.83 -12.76 -3.19
C SER A 55 -1.02 -14.19 -2.67
N MET A 56 -0.01 -14.71 -1.97
CA MET A 56 -0.01 -16.01 -1.29
C MET A 56 -0.24 -15.87 0.22
N ASP A 57 -0.61 -14.67 0.70
CA ASP A 57 -0.88 -14.44 2.13
C ASP A 57 -2.04 -15.32 2.61
N GLU A 58 -1.95 -15.76 3.86
CA GLU A 58 -2.98 -16.55 4.52
C GLU A 58 -4.28 -15.77 4.70
N SER A 59 -4.19 -14.44 4.83
CA SER A 59 -5.35 -13.58 5.01
C SER A 59 -6.03 -13.26 3.68
N GLU A 60 -7.32 -13.58 3.60
CA GLU A 60 -8.18 -13.17 2.48
C GLU A 60 -8.28 -11.64 2.37
N SER A 61 -8.20 -10.90 3.49
CA SER A 61 -8.23 -9.42 3.51
C SER A 61 -7.04 -8.83 2.75
N VAL A 62 -5.86 -9.42 2.92
CA VAL A 62 -4.62 -8.98 2.26
C VAL A 62 -4.71 -9.23 0.75
N LYS A 63 -5.16 -10.44 0.36
CA LYS A 63 -5.37 -10.79 -1.05
C LYS A 63 -6.43 -9.92 -1.72
N ALA A 64 -7.53 -9.62 -1.04
CA ALA A 64 -8.55 -8.71 -1.53
C ALA A 64 -8.00 -7.28 -1.71
N SER A 65 -7.15 -6.80 -0.80
CA SER A 65 -6.52 -5.48 -0.89
C SER A 65 -5.62 -5.34 -2.12
N LEU A 66 -4.85 -6.39 -2.45
CA LEU A 66 -4.05 -6.45 -3.68
C LEU A 66 -4.93 -6.35 -4.94
N GLU A 67 -6.04 -7.09 -4.99
CA GLU A 67 -6.92 -7.07 -6.16
C GLU A 67 -7.66 -5.73 -6.28
N LEU A 68 -8.10 -5.14 -5.16
CA LEU A 68 -8.70 -3.79 -5.17
C LEU A 68 -7.72 -2.74 -5.70
N ARG A 69 -6.44 -2.81 -5.30
CA ARG A 69 -5.39 -1.96 -5.88
C ARG A 69 -5.31 -2.15 -7.40
N ARG A 70 -5.25 -3.41 -7.85
CA ARG A 70 -5.16 -3.75 -9.28
C ARG A 70 -6.38 -3.24 -10.07
N LEU A 71 -7.58 -3.35 -9.50
CA LEU A 71 -8.81 -2.87 -10.10
C LEU A 71 -8.85 -1.33 -10.15
N ASN A 72 -8.43 -0.65 -9.09
CA ASN A 72 -8.34 0.82 -9.06
C ASN A 72 -7.36 1.34 -10.12
N LEU A 73 -6.24 0.65 -10.34
CA LEU A 73 -5.30 0.99 -11.42
C LEU A 73 -5.89 0.76 -12.82
N LYS A 74 -6.70 -0.29 -12.99
CA LYS A 74 -7.39 -0.56 -14.26
C LYS A 74 -8.56 0.38 -14.54
N MET A 75 -9.19 0.92 -13.49
CA MET A 75 -10.34 1.84 -13.59
C MET A 75 -9.94 3.33 -13.58
N ALA A 76 -8.65 3.65 -13.36
CA ALA A 76 -8.12 4.98 -13.62
C ALA A 76 -8.16 5.26 -15.13
N TYR A 77 -9.31 5.76 -15.60
CA TYR A 77 -9.50 6.40 -16.90
C TYR A 77 -8.38 7.42 -17.17
N PRO A 78 -7.97 7.63 -18.45
CA PRO A 78 -6.75 8.33 -18.80
C PRO A 78 -6.73 9.70 -18.14
N ALA A 79 -5.59 10.02 -17.53
CA ALA A 79 -5.29 11.32 -16.97
C ALA A 79 -5.92 12.44 -17.81
N ILE A 80 -6.85 13.18 -17.21
CA ILE A 80 -7.19 14.50 -17.73
C ILE A 80 -5.84 15.22 -17.83
N PRO A 81 -5.40 15.71 -19.01
CA PRO A 81 -4.12 16.36 -19.14
C PRO A 81 -4.07 17.45 -18.08
N SER A 82 -3.09 17.36 -17.19
CA SER A 82 -2.85 18.35 -16.16
C SER A 82 -2.83 19.70 -16.87
N VAL A 83 -3.85 20.54 -16.61
CA VAL A 83 -3.79 21.94 -17.00
C VAL A 83 -2.61 22.48 -16.21
N SER A 84 -1.48 22.54 -16.92
CA SER A 84 -0.28 23.23 -16.51
C SER A 84 -0.73 24.58 -15.99
N LYS A 85 -0.60 24.78 -14.67
CA LYS A 85 -0.61 26.13 -14.10
C LYS A 85 0.61 26.84 -14.68
N LYS A 86 0.45 27.40 -15.89
CA LYS A 86 1.30 28.48 -16.38
C LYS A 86 0.91 29.71 -15.57
N ASN A 87 1.63 29.90 -14.48
CA ASN A 87 1.67 31.17 -13.78
C ASN A 87 2.45 32.15 -14.67
N HIS A 88 1.75 33.13 -15.24
CA HIS A 88 2.28 34.43 -15.62
C HIS A 88 1.37 35.49 -15.03
#